data_AF-A0A397UR56-F1
#
_entry.id   AF-A0A397UR56-F1
#
_cell.length_a   1.000
_cell.length_b   1.000
_cell.length_c   1.000
_cell.angle_alpha   90.00
_cell.angle_beta   90.00
_cell.angle_gamma   90.00
#
_symmetry.space_group_name_H-M   'P 1'
#
loop_
_entity.id
_entity.type
_entity.pdbx_description
1 polymer ?
#
loop_
_entity_poly.entity_id
_entity_poly.type
_entity_poly.pdbx_seq_one_letter_code
_entity_poly.pdbx_strand_id
1 'polypeptide(L)'
;MCLPTGYSTGIPPSPDLCDDCFELLNENGRGTVLICGHGFYWHCYNKMEFGCRHCREYYKIGINKNVNSFLERLEKGADTLTKDEEEFQNSEESQDSEESQDSGEMTELEKNIQKEKIEINLQNALNNIDKW
;
A
#
# COMPACT_ATOMS: atom_id res chain seq x y z
N MET A 1 9.96 -24.33 -2.49
CA MET A 1 8.88 -23.94 -1.55
C MET A 1 8.91 -22.42 -1.51
N CYS A 2 8.02 -21.75 -2.23
CA CYS A 2 7.94 -20.29 -2.20
C CYS A 2 7.17 -19.90 -0.95
N LEU A 3 7.80 -19.16 -0.03
CA LEU A 3 7.06 -18.43 0.98
C LEU A 3 6.18 -17.42 0.23
N PRO A 4 4.89 -17.27 0.57
CA PRO A 4 4.11 -16.19 -0.01
C PRO A 4 4.86 -14.87 0.28
N THR A 5 4.92 -14.00 -0.70
CA THR A 5 5.47 -12.63 -0.66
C THR A 5 4.69 -11.71 0.30
N GLY A 6 4.14 -12.25 1.38
CA GLY A 6 3.13 -11.64 2.26
C GLY A 6 3.68 -10.99 3.53
N TYR A 7 4.95 -10.57 3.56
CA TYR A 7 5.51 -9.88 4.73
C TYR A 7 5.53 -8.36 4.57
N SER A 8 4.36 -7.78 4.31
CA SER A 8 4.15 -6.33 4.43
C SER A 8 3.75 -6.00 5.87
N THR A 9 4.52 -6.44 6.86
CA THR A 9 4.31 -6.06 8.26
C THR A 9 5.64 -5.95 9.00
N GLY A 10 5.75 -5.04 9.97
CA GLY A 10 6.93 -4.93 10.82
C GLY A 10 7.08 -6.05 11.86
N ILE A 11 6.13 -6.99 11.95
CA ILE A 11 6.11 -8.06 12.95
C ILE A 11 6.08 -9.41 12.21
N PRO A 12 7.17 -10.20 12.22
CA PRO A 12 7.19 -11.49 11.55
C PRO A 12 6.15 -12.44 12.18
N PRO A 13 5.55 -13.36 11.43
CA PRO A 13 4.70 -14.37 12.03
C PRO A 13 5.45 -15.23 13.03
N SER A 14 4.74 -15.65 14.07
CA SER A 14 5.25 -16.56 15.08
C SER A 14 4.95 -18.00 14.65
N PRO A 15 5.97 -18.80 14.24
CA PRO A 15 5.73 -20.18 13.84
C PRO A 15 5.08 -20.95 14.99
N ASP A 16 4.06 -21.76 14.69
CA ASP A 16 3.35 -22.61 15.64
C ASP A 16 2.63 -21.90 16.80
N LEU A 17 2.65 -20.56 16.86
CA LEU A 17 2.04 -19.76 17.92
C LEU A 17 0.94 -18.85 17.38
N CYS A 18 -0.04 -18.56 18.24
CA CYS A 18 -1.03 -17.54 17.96
C CYS A 18 -0.39 -16.14 18.05
N ASP A 19 -0.43 -15.35 16.99
CA ASP A 19 0.12 -13.99 16.92
C ASP A 19 -0.66 -12.94 17.74
N ASP A 20 -1.66 -13.37 18.52
CA ASP A 20 -2.39 -12.54 19.48
C ASP A 20 -2.13 -12.92 20.94
N CYS A 21 -2.26 -14.22 21.28
CA CYS A 21 -2.09 -14.69 22.66
C CYS A 21 -0.78 -15.45 22.93
N PHE A 22 0.03 -15.69 21.90
CA PHE A 22 1.34 -16.37 21.96
C PHE A 22 1.31 -17.82 22.48
N GLU A 23 0.14 -18.43 22.53
CA GLU A 23 -0.05 -19.84 22.87
C GLU A 23 0.11 -20.72 21.62
N LEU A 24 0.58 -21.96 21.80
CA LEU A 24 0.78 -22.95 20.72
C LEU A 24 -0.53 -23.21 19.96
N LEU A 25 -0.54 -23.04 18.63
CA LEU A 25 -1.70 -23.34 17.77
C LEU A 25 -1.97 -24.84 17.59
N ASN A 26 -0.97 -25.67 17.89
CA ASN A 26 -0.80 -27.02 17.33
C ASN A 26 -1.61 -28.15 17.99
N GLU A 27 -2.47 -27.87 18.96
CA GLU A 27 -3.02 -28.98 19.75
C GLU A 27 -4.40 -29.48 19.33
N ASN A 28 -5.24 -28.70 18.64
CA ASN A 28 -6.65 -29.11 18.42
C ASN A 28 -7.36 -28.56 17.17
N GLY A 29 -6.63 -28.04 16.16
CA GLY A 29 -7.26 -27.46 14.96
C GLY A 29 -8.13 -26.23 15.26
N ARG A 30 -7.89 -25.55 16.39
CA ARG A 30 -8.71 -24.41 16.86
C ARG A 30 -8.25 -23.06 16.29
N GLY A 31 -7.37 -23.06 15.29
CA GLY A 31 -6.81 -21.85 14.71
C GLY A 31 -6.66 -21.94 13.20
N THR A 32 -6.14 -20.87 12.64
CA THR A 32 -5.92 -20.67 11.20
C THR A 32 -4.62 -19.92 10.98
N VAL A 33 -3.94 -20.20 9.87
CA VAL A 33 -2.82 -19.39 9.38
C VAL A 33 -3.31 -18.62 8.17
N LEU A 34 -3.19 -17.30 8.22
CA LEU A 34 -3.65 -16.41 7.17
C LEU A 34 -2.64 -16.36 6.01
N ILE A 35 -3.05 -15.81 4.87
CA ILE A 35 -2.17 -15.67 3.69
C ILE A 35 -0.92 -14.80 3.93
N CYS A 36 -0.97 -13.90 4.92
CA CYS A 36 0.18 -13.12 5.38
C CYS A 36 1.15 -13.91 6.28
N GLY A 37 0.86 -15.18 6.54
CA GLY A 37 1.66 -16.07 7.39
C GLY A 37 1.35 -15.99 8.87
N HIS A 38 0.64 -14.95 9.36
CA HIS A 38 0.23 -14.86 10.77
C HIS A 38 -0.80 -15.92 11.15
N GLY A 39 -0.55 -16.61 12.26
CA GLY A 39 -1.39 -17.65 12.82
C GLY A 39 -2.25 -17.12 13.97
N PHE A 40 -3.53 -17.50 14.01
CA PHE A 40 -4.43 -17.10 15.09
C PHE A 40 -5.36 -18.23 15.50
N TYR A 41 -5.65 -18.32 16.80
CA TYR A 41 -6.81 -19.07 17.27
C TYR A 41 -8.11 -18.42 16.77
N TRP A 42 -9.15 -19.21 16.46
CA TRP A 42 -10.44 -18.69 15.97
C TRP A 42 -11.06 -17.65 16.92
N HIS A 43 -10.94 -17.85 18.23
CA HIS A 43 -11.47 -16.91 19.21
C HIS A 43 -10.67 -15.60 19.27
N CYS A 44 -9.34 -15.63 19.06
CA CYS A 44 -8.51 -14.43 18.89
C CYS A 44 -8.81 -13.74 17.56
N TYR A 45 -8.95 -14.52 16.49
CA TYR A 45 -9.24 -13.99 15.16
C TYR A 45 -10.60 -13.29 15.09
N ASN A 46 -11.60 -13.84 15.76
CA ASN A 46 -12.92 -13.22 15.89
C ASN A 46 -12.87 -11.88 16.65
N LYS A 47 -12.06 -11.77 17.72
CA LYS A 47 -11.88 -10.49 18.45
C LYS A 47 -11.29 -9.38 17.57
N MET A 48 -10.60 -9.74 16.50
CA MET A 48 -9.99 -8.82 15.54
C MET A 48 -10.84 -8.66 14.26
N GLU A 49 -12.12 -9.05 14.30
CA GLU A 49 -13.05 -8.95 13.16
C GLU A 49 -12.54 -9.66 11.91
N PHE A 50 -11.87 -10.80 12.10
CA PHE A 50 -11.28 -11.59 11.01
C PHE A 50 -10.27 -10.80 10.15
N GLY A 51 -9.53 -9.87 10.76
CA GLY A 51 -8.40 -9.19 10.15
C GLY A 51 -7.09 -9.46 10.89
N CYS A 52 -5.99 -9.60 10.15
CA CYS A 52 -4.67 -9.62 10.77
C CYS A 52 -4.35 -8.23 11.35
N ARG A 53 -4.23 -8.11 12.68
CA ARG A 53 -3.88 -6.86 13.37
C ARG A 53 -2.55 -6.29 12.90
N HIS A 54 -1.55 -7.15 12.67
CA HIS A 54 -0.19 -6.75 12.29
C HIS A 54 -0.17 -6.13 10.89
N CYS A 55 -0.85 -6.77 9.93
CA CYS A 55 -1.05 -6.19 8.60
C CYS A 55 -1.87 -4.91 8.63
N ARG A 56 -2.98 -4.90 9.38
CA ARG A 56 -3.86 -3.73 9.47
C ARG A 56 -3.09 -2.52 10.00
N GLU A 57 -2.24 -2.70 11.00
CA GLU A 57 -1.42 -1.63 11.55
C GLU A 57 -0.34 -1.16 10.57
N TYR A 58 0.35 -2.09 9.91
CA TYR A 58 1.32 -1.74 8.87
C TYR A 58 0.70 -0.88 7.76
N TYR A 59 -0.48 -1.28 7.25
CA TYR A 59 -1.18 -0.50 6.22
C TYR A 59 -1.59 0.88 6.72
N LYS A 60 -2.11 1.00 7.94
CA LYS A 60 -2.45 2.32 8.51
C LYS A 60 -1.23 3.24 8.56
N ILE A 61 -0.09 2.74 9.01
CA ILE A 61 1.16 3.51 9.08
C ILE A 61 1.59 3.93 7.68
N GLY A 62 1.62 3.00 6.71
CA GLY A 62 1.99 3.28 5.33
C GLY A 62 1.07 4.30 4.65
N ILE A 63 -0.24 4.15 4.83
CA ILE A 63 -1.25 5.10 4.30
C ILE A 63 -1.01 6.49 4.89
N ASN A 64 -0.89 6.61 6.22
CA ASN A 64 -0.65 7.90 6.86
C ASN A 64 0.65 8.55 6.37
N LYS A 65 1.73 7.77 6.23
CA LYS A 65 3.00 8.26 5.70
C LYS A 65 2.85 8.79 4.27
N ASN A 66 2.19 8.04 3.40
CA ASN A 66 1.99 8.42 2.00
C ASN A 66 1.08 9.63 1.86
N VAL A 67 0.00 9.70 2.65
CA VAL A 67 -0.91 10.86 2.67
C VAL A 67 -0.17 12.12 3.14
N ASN A 68 0.60 12.04 4.22
CA ASN A 68 1.37 13.18 4.71
C ASN A 68 2.41 13.65 3.68
N SER A 69 3.16 12.72 3.08
CA SER A 69 4.12 13.05 2.00
C SER A 69 3.43 13.70 0.80
N PHE A 70 2.23 13.24 0.44
CA PHE A 70 1.45 13.87 -0.64
C PHE A 70 1.01 15.29 -0.27
N LEU A 71 0.49 15.50 0.94
CA LEU A 71 0.08 16.82 1.42
C LEU A 71 1.27 17.79 1.47
N GLU A 72 2.43 17.34 1.97
CA GLU A 72 3.66 18.15 2.01
C GLU A 72 4.07 18.62 0.60
N ARG A 73 3.96 17.77 -0.42
CA ARG A 73 4.26 18.15 -1.81
C ARG A 73 3.24 19.12 -2.39
N LEU A 74 1.96 18.97 -2.04
CA LEU A 74 0.93 19.94 -2.45
C LEU A 74 1.17 21.31 -1.81
N GLU A 75 1.55 21.34 -0.54
CA GLU A 75 1.84 22.58 0.21
C GLU A 75 3.10 23.30 -0.30
N LYS A 76 4.14 22.55 -0.67
CA LYS A 76 5.38 23.11 -1.23
C LYS A 76 5.22 23.69 -2.64
N GLY A 77 4.16 23.31 -3.37
CA GLY A 77 3.91 23.75 -4.74
C GLY A 77 4.77 23.01 -5.77
N ALA A 78 4.60 23.34 -7.06
CA ALA A 78 5.43 22.78 -8.11
C ALA A 78 6.85 23.37 -8.01
N ASP A 79 7.85 22.49 -7.89
CA ASP A 79 9.27 22.71 -8.15
C ASP A 79 10.24 22.96 -6.97
N THR A 80 10.22 22.08 -5.98
CA THR A 80 11.48 21.66 -5.32
C THR A 80 11.43 20.17 -5.00
N LEU A 81 11.76 19.32 -5.97
CA LEU A 81 12.24 17.96 -5.67
C LEU A 81 13.54 18.14 -4.89
N THR A 82 13.47 18.11 -3.56
CA THR A 82 14.68 18.10 -2.74
C THR A 82 15.32 16.73 -2.86
N LYS A 83 16.66 16.67 -2.88
CA LYS A 83 17.48 15.47 -3.06
C LYS A 83 17.08 14.27 -2.18
N ASP A 84 16.43 14.53 -1.05
CA ASP A 84 15.91 13.52 -0.13
C ASP A 84 14.69 12.73 -0.70
N GLU A 85 13.99 13.27 -1.70
CA GLU A 85 12.88 12.60 -2.40
C GLU A 85 13.37 11.57 -3.43
N GLU A 86 14.62 11.69 -3.92
CA GLU A 86 15.25 10.73 -4.85
C GLU A 86 15.64 9.41 -4.13
N GLU A 87 16.01 9.48 -2.85
CA GLU A 87 16.38 8.29 -2.06
C GLU A 87 15.17 7.39 -1.74
N PHE A 88 13.97 7.96 -1.61
CA PHE A 88 12.76 7.20 -1.31
C PHE A 88 12.24 6.41 -2.53
N GLN A 89 12.51 6.89 -3.74
CA GLN A 89 12.19 6.16 -4.98
C GLN A 89 13.19 5.01 -5.24
N ASN A 90 14.43 5.14 -4.77
CA ASN A 90 15.50 4.18 -5.05
C ASN A 90 15.47 2.93 -4.16
N SER A 91 14.65 2.88 -3.09
CA SER A 91 14.55 1.69 -2.23
C SER A 91 13.63 0.58 -2.75
N GLU A 92 12.86 0.80 -3.82
CA GLU A 92 11.94 -0.20 -4.40
C GLU A 92 12.16 -0.50 -5.89
N GLU A 93 13.21 0.01 -6.53
CA GLU A 93 13.40 -0.22 -7.96
C GLU A 93 14.46 -1.31 -8.22
N SER A 94 13.99 -2.55 -8.31
CA SER A 94 14.67 -3.55 -9.12
C SER A 94 14.75 -3.02 -10.55
N GLN A 95 15.99 -2.79 -11.00
CA GLN A 95 16.38 -2.46 -12.37
C GLN A 95 15.53 -3.18 -13.43
N ASP A 96 14.85 -2.40 -14.27
CA ASP A 96 14.94 -2.63 -15.71
C ASP A 96 14.82 -1.30 -16.46
N SER A 97 15.61 -1.23 -17.51
CA SER A 97 16.16 -0.07 -18.19
C SER A 97 15.19 0.74 -19.08
N GLU A 98 15.44 2.05 -19.08
CA GLU A 98 15.44 3.00 -20.20
C GLU A 98 14.35 2.89 -21.28
N GLU A 99 13.48 3.91 -21.35
CA GLU A 99 13.32 4.62 -22.63
C GLU A 99 12.99 6.10 -22.39
N SER A 100 13.91 6.93 -22.87
CA SER A 100 13.89 8.39 -22.90
C SER A 100 12.56 8.97 -23.39
N GLN A 101 11.98 9.93 -22.65
CA GLN A 101 10.97 10.84 -23.18
C GLN A 101 11.40 12.30 -22.98
N ASP A 102 11.85 12.85 -24.11
CA ASP A 102 11.87 14.25 -24.51
C ASP A 102 11.05 15.19 -23.61
N SER A 103 11.76 16.01 -22.82
CA SER A 103 11.19 17.10 -22.03
C SER A 103 10.86 18.29 -22.94
N GLY A 104 9.85 18.12 -23.79
CA GLY A 104 9.21 19.23 -24.49
C GLY A 104 8.37 20.03 -23.50
N GLU A 105 8.68 21.33 -23.36
CA GLU A 105 7.90 22.26 -22.53
C GLU A 105 6.45 22.33 -23.05
N MET A 106 5.52 21.66 -22.36
CA MET A 106 4.11 21.69 -22.72
C MET A 106 3.54 23.11 -22.60
N THR A 107 2.90 23.54 -23.68
CA THR A 107 2.19 24.80 -23.76
C THR A 107 1.02 24.84 -22.78
N GLU A 108 0.62 26.04 -22.38
CA GLU A 108 -0.52 26.26 -21.48
C GLU A 108 -1.84 25.71 -22.04
N LEU A 109 -1.96 25.65 -23.37
CA LEU A 109 -3.08 25.03 -24.06
C LEU A 109 -3.12 23.50 -23.86
N GLU A 110 -1.96 22.83 -23.95
CA GLU A 110 -1.86 21.38 -23.75
C GLU A 110 -2.18 20.99 -22.30
N LYS A 111 -1.74 21.81 -21.34
CA LYS A 111 -2.09 21.64 -19.91
C LYS A 111 -3.61 21.73 -19.70
N ASN A 112 -4.28 22.69 -20.34
CA ASN A 112 -5.73 22.84 -20.24
C ASN A 112 -6.49 21.66 -20.87
N ILE A 113 -6.05 21.17 -22.03
CA ILE A 113 -6.63 20.00 -22.69
C ILE A 113 -6.50 18.75 -21.80
N GLN A 114 -5.33 18.56 -21.17
CA GLN A 114 -5.13 17.44 -20.25
C GLN A 114 -6.05 17.54 -19.02
N LYS A 115 -6.19 18.73 -18.44
CA LYS A 115 -7.07 18.96 -17.30
C LYS A 115 -8.53 18.61 -17.64
N GLU A 116 -9.03 19.06 -18.80
CA GLU A 116 -10.39 18.78 -19.26
C GLU A 116 -10.61 17.27 -19.50
N LYS A 117 -9.60 16.58 -20.06
CA LYS A 117 -9.64 15.13 -20.26
C LYS A 117 -9.71 14.36 -18.94
N ILE A 118 -8.97 14.79 -17.92
CA ILE A 118 -9.00 14.19 -16.58
C ILE A 118 -10.38 14.37 -15.95
N GLU A 119 -10.96 15.55 -16.07
CA GLU A 119 -12.29 15.88 -15.53
C GLU A 119 -13.39 15.01 -16.16
N ILE A 120 -13.36 14.83 -17.49
CA ILE A 120 -14.29 13.95 -18.21
C ILE A 120 -14.15 12.50 -17.76
N ASN A 121 -12.91 12.01 -17.60
CA ASN A 121 -12.66 10.64 -17.16
C ASN A 121 -13.17 10.39 -15.73
N LEU A 122 -12.97 11.34 -14.82
CA LEU A 122 -13.47 11.27 -13.46
C LEU A 122 -15.01 11.22 -13.45
N GLN A 123 -15.65 12.08 -14.24
CA GLN A 123 -17.11 12.12 -14.32
C GLN A 123 -17.69 10.83 -14.90
N ASN A 124 -17.02 10.25 -15.90
CA ASN A 124 -17.41 8.94 -16.44
C ASN A 124 -17.24 7.81 -15.43
N ALA A 125 -16.17 7.84 -14.62
CA ALA A 125 -15.98 6.85 -13.56
C ALA A 125 -17.08 6.96 -12.49
N LEU A 126 -17.39 8.18 -12.04
CA LEU A 126 -18.46 8.44 -11.07
C LEU A 126 -19.82 7.97 -11.58
N ASN A 127 -20.15 8.21 -12.85
CA ASN A 127 -21.42 7.79 -13.45
C ASN A 127 -21.56 6.27 -13.60
N ASN A 128 -20.47 5.51 -13.50
CA ASN A 128 -20.48 4.05 -13.60
C ASN A 128 -20.25 3.36 -12.26
N ILE A 129 -20.17 4.10 -11.15
CA ILE A 129 -19.86 3.54 -9.83
C ILE A 129 -20.95 2.57 -9.33
N ASP A 130 -22.22 2.82 -9.69
CA ASP A 130 -23.35 1.95 -9.36
C ASP A 130 -23.44 0.69 -10.25
N LYS A 131 -22.55 0.56 -11.26
CA LYS A 131 -22.49 -0.59 -12.18
C LYS A 131 -21.31 -1.52 -11.89
N TRP A 132 -20.55 -1.26 -10.82
CA TRP A 132 -19.41 -2.06 -10.39
C TRP A 132 -19.79 -3.04 -9.28
#